data_AF-A0A938GXH9-F1
#
_entry.id   AF-A0A938GXH9-F1
#
_cell.length_a   1.000
_cell.length_b   1.000
_cell.length_c   1.000
_cell.angle_alpha   90.00
_cell.angle_beta   90.00
_cell.angle_gamma   90.00
#
_symmetry.space_group_name_H-M   'P 1'
#
loop_
_entity.id
_entity.type
_entity.pdbx_description
1 polymer ?
#
loop_
_entity_poly.entity_id
_entity_poly.type
_entity_poly.pdbx_seq_one_letter_code
_entity_poly.pdbx_strand_id
1 'polypeptide(L)'
;MHSPRRLLPILLPVVPALLGLLPARLPATEASPPFRVMSFNVRYATAPDGENSWDKRTELFFETIERFGPDLIGFQEVLAVQYDAIAERMKGHAFSGVAREDGKRKGEFSSIGYRRSRFMALDTGTFWLSEQPAVAGSKSWDAALPRICSWVRLRETATGREFVFANTHFDHRGVTARREAARVLSEHLGPIAAGVPAILTGDFNITEDNPAYAALVRPPQPGWIRWIDSYRALNP
;
A
#
# COMPACT_ATOMS: atom_id res chain seq x y z
N MET A 1 -9.98 89.66 -21.28
CA MET A 1 -10.76 88.43 -21.02
C MET A 1 -10.08 87.27 -21.75
N HIS A 2 -9.20 86.56 -21.05
CA HIS A 2 -8.46 85.40 -21.54
C HIS A 2 -9.05 84.14 -20.90
N SER A 3 -9.46 83.17 -21.71
CA SER A 3 -9.79 81.82 -21.23
C SER A 3 -8.62 80.90 -21.55
N PRO A 4 -7.97 80.25 -20.55
CA PRO A 4 -6.86 79.35 -20.82
C PRO A 4 -7.39 77.98 -21.26
N ARG A 5 -6.94 77.49 -22.42
CA ARG A 5 -7.13 76.11 -22.84
C ARG A 5 -6.32 75.19 -21.90
N ARG A 6 -7.00 74.39 -21.10
CA ARG A 6 -6.38 73.33 -20.28
C ARG A 6 -5.99 72.16 -21.17
N LEU A 7 -4.70 71.84 -21.21
CA LEU A 7 -4.17 70.61 -21.77
C LEU A 7 -4.48 69.46 -20.81
N LEU A 8 -5.20 68.44 -21.28
CA LEU A 8 -5.43 67.20 -20.55
C LEU A 8 -4.21 66.28 -20.75
N PRO A 9 -3.60 65.73 -19.70
CA PRO A 9 -2.51 64.77 -19.86
C PRO A 9 -3.06 63.42 -20.32
N ILE A 10 -2.49 62.87 -21.39
CA ILE A 10 -2.75 61.50 -21.85
C ILE A 10 -2.05 60.55 -20.87
N LEU A 11 -2.81 59.89 -20.01
CA LEU A 11 -2.34 58.76 -19.20
C LEU A 11 -2.31 57.51 -20.09
N LEU A 12 -1.11 57.04 -20.44
CA LEU A 12 -0.93 55.71 -21.00
C LEU A 12 -1.22 54.66 -19.89
N PRO A 13 -1.99 53.60 -20.17
CA PRO A 13 -2.18 52.52 -19.22
C PRO A 13 -0.90 51.69 -19.16
N VAL A 14 -0.23 51.72 -18.00
CA VAL A 14 0.82 50.73 -17.68
C VAL A 14 0.12 49.44 -17.32
N VAL A 15 0.05 48.50 -18.27
CA VAL A 15 -0.37 47.13 -18.01
C VAL A 15 0.78 46.45 -17.27
N PRO A 16 0.61 45.99 -16.02
CA PRO A 16 1.66 45.22 -15.36
C PRO A 16 1.76 43.88 -16.07
N ALA A 17 2.91 43.61 -16.70
CA ALA A 17 3.23 42.29 -17.19
C ALA A 17 3.33 41.36 -15.98
N LEU A 18 2.27 40.61 -15.68
CA LEU A 18 2.36 39.43 -14.83
C LEU A 18 3.25 38.43 -15.60
N LEU A 19 4.53 38.40 -15.26
CA LEU A 19 5.37 37.25 -15.54
C LEU A 19 4.75 36.08 -14.76
N GLY A 20 3.91 35.29 -15.43
CA GLY A 20 3.50 34.00 -14.91
C GLY A 20 4.77 33.17 -14.73
N LEU A 21 5.17 32.92 -13.47
CA LEU A 21 6.13 31.87 -13.18
C LEU A 21 5.49 30.56 -13.62
N LEU A 22 5.82 30.12 -14.84
CA LEU A 22 5.65 28.73 -15.22
C LEU A 22 6.41 27.90 -14.18
N PRO A 23 5.78 26.92 -13.51
CA PRO A 23 6.51 26.05 -12.60
C PRO A 23 7.66 25.42 -13.39
N ALA A 24 8.88 25.63 -12.91
CA ALA A 24 10.08 25.05 -13.51
C ALA A 24 9.85 23.54 -13.63
N ARG A 25 9.78 23.05 -14.87
CA ARG A 25 9.69 21.63 -15.13
C ARG A 25 11.05 21.05 -14.76
N LEU A 26 11.15 20.51 -13.55
CA LEU A 26 12.36 19.81 -13.11
C LEU A 26 12.68 18.74 -14.15
N PRO A 27 13.91 18.70 -14.68
CA PRO A 27 14.29 17.65 -15.60
C PRO A 27 14.13 16.31 -14.88
N ALA A 28 13.55 15.32 -15.55
CA ALA A 28 13.50 13.95 -15.04
C ALA A 28 14.92 13.39 -15.07
N THR A 29 15.66 13.59 -13.98
CA THR A 29 17.08 13.24 -13.88
C THR A 29 17.25 11.99 -13.04
N GLU A 30 17.82 10.96 -13.69
CA GLU A 30 18.23 9.64 -13.21
C GLU A 30 17.14 8.66 -12.79
N ALA A 31 17.25 7.43 -13.30
CA ALA A 31 16.47 6.31 -12.81
C ALA A 31 16.83 6.10 -11.33
N SER A 32 15.85 6.29 -10.44
CA SER A 32 16.01 5.96 -9.03
C SER A 32 16.56 4.54 -8.90
N PRO A 33 17.50 4.27 -7.97
CA PRO A 33 18.01 2.92 -7.73
C PRO A 33 16.84 1.97 -7.45
N PRO A 34 16.93 0.66 -7.72
CA PRO A 34 15.88 -0.29 -7.34
C PRO A 34 15.50 -0.17 -5.86
N PHE A 35 14.23 -0.43 -5.50
CA PHE A 35 13.82 -0.62 -4.10
C PHE A 35 13.58 -2.08 -3.78
N ARG A 36 13.68 -2.40 -2.49
CA ARG A 36 13.48 -3.74 -1.96
C ARG A 36 12.09 -3.85 -1.34
N VAL A 37 11.37 -4.91 -1.72
CA VAL A 37 10.03 -5.23 -1.20
C VAL A 37 10.11 -6.53 -0.40
N MET A 38 9.46 -6.57 0.76
CA MET A 38 9.35 -7.76 1.59
C MET A 38 7.88 -8.07 1.91
N SER A 39 7.51 -9.35 1.87
CA SER A 39 6.29 -9.88 2.50
C SER A 39 6.73 -10.72 3.68
N PHE A 40 6.19 -10.48 4.88
CA PHE A 40 6.61 -11.19 6.08
C PHE A 40 5.43 -11.47 7.01
N ASN A 41 4.93 -12.71 7.00
CA ASN A 41 3.97 -13.15 8.02
C ASN A 41 4.73 -13.28 9.34
N VAL A 42 4.33 -12.48 10.33
CA VAL A 42 5.08 -12.38 11.58
C VAL A 42 4.67 -13.41 12.60
N ARG A 43 3.62 -14.21 12.37
CA ARG A 43 2.97 -15.06 13.37
C ARG A 43 2.45 -14.28 14.59
N TYR A 44 1.18 -14.41 14.95
CA TYR A 44 0.60 -13.58 16.02
C TYR A 44 1.19 -13.88 17.42
N ALA A 45 1.33 -12.85 18.26
CA ALA A 45 2.07 -12.97 19.53
C ALA A 45 1.45 -13.94 20.54
N THR A 46 0.13 -14.07 20.56
CA THR A 46 -0.57 -14.96 21.50
C THR A 46 -0.68 -16.40 21.00
N ALA A 47 0.06 -16.78 19.95
CA ALA A 47 0.11 -18.14 19.47
C ALA A 47 0.79 -19.04 20.51
N PRO A 48 0.28 -20.27 20.77
CA PRO A 48 0.85 -21.19 21.75
C PRO A 48 2.11 -21.88 21.19
N ASP A 49 3.12 -21.10 20.81
CA ASP A 49 4.27 -21.55 20.03
C ASP A 49 5.50 -21.95 20.89
N GLY A 50 5.38 -21.93 22.23
CA GLY A 50 6.43 -22.41 23.15
C GLY A 50 7.77 -21.69 22.96
N GLU A 51 8.82 -22.43 22.58
CA GLU A 51 10.15 -21.88 22.27
C GLU A 51 10.16 -20.91 21.09
N ASN A 52 9.15 -20.96 20.22
CA ASN A 52 8.99 -20.06 19.07
C ASN A 52 8.00 -18.92 19.36
N SER A 53 7.66 -18.67 20.63
CA SER A 53 6.82 -17.53 21.02
C SER A 53 7.42 -16.20 20.56
N TRP A 54 6.56 -15.19 20.37
CA TRP A 54 6.96 -13.86 19.89
C TRP A 54 8.12 -13.27 20.70
N ASP A 55 8.02 -13.28 22.03
CA ASP A 55 9.03 -12.69 22.91
C ASP A 55 10.43 -13.31 22.70
N LYS A 56 10.49 -14.60 22.34
CA LYS A 56 11.75 -15.32 22.09
C LYS A 56 12.33 -15.10 20.70
N ARG A 57 11.50 -14.75 19.71
CA ARG A 57 11.93 -14.57 18.31
C ARG A 57 11.97 -13.11 17.86
N THR A 58 11.61 -12.16 18.72
CA THR A 58 11.53 -10.74 18.38
C THR A 58 12.86 -10.18 17.86
N GLU A 59 13.98 -10.54 18.49
CA GLU A 59 15.31 -10.08 18.04
C GLU A 59 15.67 -10.65 16.65
N LEU A 60 15.52 -11.97 16.46
CA LEU A 60 15.76 -12.60 15.15
C LEU A 60 14.87 -12.01 14.04
N PHE A 61 13.63 -11.68 14.38
CA PHE A 61 12.70 -11.01 13.48
C PHE A 61 13.23 -9.63 13.02
N PHE A 62 13.70 -8.79 13.95
CA PHE A 62 14.26 -7.48 13.60
C PHE A 62 15.62 -7.58 12.89
N GLU A 63 16.50 -8.46 13.33
CA GLU A 63 17.78 -8.74 12.64
C GLU A 63 17.57 -9.15 11.18
N THR A 64 16.51 -9.94 10.92
CA THR A 64 16.13 -10.34 9.56
C THR A 64 15.73 -9.12 8.73
N ILE A 65 14.87 -8.25 9.26
CA ILE A 65 14.45 -7.03 8.56
C ILE A 65 15.64 -6.11 8.29
N GLU A 66 16.51 -5.90 9.27
CA GLU A 66 17.71 -5.07 9.13
C GLU A 66 18.65 -5.63 8.07
N ARG A 67 18.90 -6.96 8.09
CA ARG A 67 19.74 -7.65 7.11
C ARG A 67 19.23 -7.48 5.68
N PHE A 68 17.92 -7.61 5.46
CA PHE A 68 17.34 -7.47 4.13
C PHE A 68 17.04 -6.02 3.74
N GLY A 69 17.00 -5.09 4.69
CA GLY A 69 16.84 -3.64 4.47
C GLY A 69 15.68 -3.23 3.54
N PRO A 70 14.45 -3.74 3.71
CA PRO A 70 13.34 -3.45 2.80
C PRO A 70 12.97 -1.95 2.81
N ASP A 71 12.67 -1.42 1.62
CA ASP A 71 12.07 -0.09 1.50
C ASP A 71 10.56 -0.13 1.67
N LEU A 72 9.94 -1.25 1.26
CA LEU A 72 8.52 -1.56 1.42
C LEU A 72 8.37 -2.92 2.09
N ILE A 73 7.47 -3.02 3.07
CA ILE A 73 7.22 -4.27 3.77
C ILE A 73 5.73 -4.46 4.07
N GLY A 74 5.20 -5.63 3.72
CA GLY A 74 3.86 -6.06 4.12
C GLY A 74 3.96 -7.08 5.24
N PHE A 75 3.25 -6.85 6.34
CA PHE A 75 3.21 -7.77 7.48
C PHE A 75 1.85 -8.46 7.61
N GLN A 76 1.83 -9.73 8.00
CA GLN A 76 0.59 -10.48 8.28
C GLN A 76 0.63 -11.05 9.70
N GLU A 77 -0.55 -11.34 10.28
CA GLU A 77 -0.74 -11.86 11.65
C GLU A 77 -0.27 -10.92 12.78
N VAL A 78 0.00 -9.65 12.50
CA VAL A 78 0.47 -8.71 13.51
C VAL A 78 -0.65 -8.38 14.48
N LEU A 79 -0.50 -8.60 15.79
CA LEU A 79 -1.40 -8.04 16.81
C LEU A 79 -0.99 -6.63 17.21
N ALA A 80 -1.88 -5.89 17.88
CA ALA A 80 -1.63 -4.51 18.32
C ALA A 80 -0.31 -4.32 19.08
N VAL A 81 0.04 -5.25 19.99
CA VAL A 81 1.31 -5.22 20.73
C VAL A 81 2.54 -5.38 19.81
N GLN A 82 2.43 -6.23 18.80
CA GLN A 82 3.50 -6.42 17.80
C GLN A 82 3.58 -5.21 16.87
N TYR A 83 2.44 -4.63 16.49
CA TYR A 83 2.39 -3.42 15.68
C TYR A 83 3.12 -2.27 16.37
N ASP A 84 2.87 -2.04 17.66
CA ASP A 84 3.53 -0.98 18.42
C ASP A 84 5.04 -1.23 18.54
N ALA A 85 5.44 -2.48 18.83
CA ALA A 85 6.87 -2.85 18.90
C ALA A 85 7.59 -2.65 17.55
N ILE A 86 6.95 -3.05 16.45
CA ILE A 86 7.47 -2.85 15.09
C ILE A 86 7.60 -1.36 14.78
N ALA A 87 6.57 -0.56 15.06
CA ALA A 87 6.57 0.88 14.80
C ALA A 87 7.64 1.61 15.63
N GLU A 88 7.85 1.20 16.88
CA GLU A 88 8.87 1.78 17.75
C GLU A 88 10.29 1.42 17.30
N ARG A 89 10.53 0.18 16.84
CA ARG A 89 11.87 -0.25 16.40
C ARG A 89 12.23 0.25 15.00
N MET A 90 11.25 0.34 14.10
CA MET A 90 11.44 0.72 12.69
C MET A 90 11.12 2.20 12.43
N LYS A 91 11.73 3.13 13.18
CA LYS A 91 11.46 4.58 13.06
C LYS A 91 11.75 5.17 11.67
N GLY A 92 12.61 4.51 10.88
CA GLY A 92 12.88 4.87 9.48
C GLY A 92 11.71 4.60 8.52
N HIS A 93 10.70 3.87 8.97
CA HIS A 93 9.50 3.53 8.21
C HIS A 93 8.28 4.25 8.77
N ALA A 94 7.33 4.54 7.88
CA ALA A 94 5.97 4.90 8.23
C ALA A 94 5.08 3.68 8.04
N PHE A 95 3.98 3.62 8.80
CA PHE A 95 3.10 2.46 8.84
C PHE A 95 1.66 2.83 8.50
N SER A 96 0.96 1.91 7.84
CA SER A 96 -0.45 2.03 7.47
C SER A 96 -1.18 0.69 7.68
N GLY A 97 -2.50 0.75 7.80
CA GLY A 97 -3.40 -0.38 7.98
C GLY A 97 -4.05 -0.43 9.36
N VAL A 98 -5.19 -1.10 9.42
CA VAL A 98 -5.99 -1.31 10.65
C VAL A 98 -6.16 -2.79 10.93
N ALA A 99 -6.58 -3.11 12.15
CA ALA A 99 -6.86 -4.49 12.54
C ALA A 99 -8.20 -4.99 11.97
N ARG A 100 -8.27 -6.28 11.66
CA ARG A 100 -9.35 -6.88 10.88
C ARG A 100 -10.69 -7.04 11.58
N GLU A 101 -10.77 -6.96 12.92
CA GLU A 101 -12.06 -7.22 13.59
C GLU A 101 -12.91 -5.97 13.77
N ASP A 102 -12.29 -4.82 14.03
CA ASP A 102 -13.00 -3.58 14.35
C ASP A 102 -12.62 -2.39 13.45
N GLY A 103 -11.70 -2.60 12.51
CA GLY A 103 -11.15 -1.54 11.68
C GLY A 103 -10.33 -0.52 12.46
N LYS A 104 -9.84 -0.91 13.64
CA LYS A 104 -9.01 -0.10 14.52
C LYS A 104 -7.82 -0.95 14.97
N ARG A 105 -7.93 -1.58 16.14
CA ARG A 105 -6.81 -2.27 16.82
C ARG A 105 -7.15 -3.69 17.28
N LYS A 106 -8.38 -4.16 17.08
CA LYS A 106 -8.80 -5.51 17.48
C LYS A 106 -8.55 -6.52 16.37
N GLY A 107 -7.90 -7.62 16.75
CA GLY A 107 -7.50 -8.70 15.84
C GLY A 107 -6.17 -8.46 15.16
N GLU A 108 -5.89 -9.25 14.13
CA GLU A 108 -4.65 -9.15 13.36
C GLU A 108 -4.73 -8.01 12.33
N PHE A 109 -3.59 -7.39 12.09
CA PHE A 109 -3.36 -6.44 10.99
C PHE A 109 -2.80 -7.18 9.77
N SER A 110 -3.10 -6.64 8.58
CA SER A 110 -2.29 -6.80 7.37
C SER A 110 -1.64 -5.45 7.08
N SER A 111 -0.69 -5.05 7.91
CA SER A 111 -0.12 -3.70 7.89
C SER A 111 0.95 -3.54 6.81
N ILE A 112 1.23 -2.29 6.46
CA ILE A 112 2.24 -1.88 5.50
C ILE A 112 3.25 -0.97 6.18
N GLY A 113 4.53 -1.20 5.96
CA GLY A 113 5.63 -0.28 6.25
C GLY A 113 6.30 0.24 4.98
N TYR A 114 6.65 1.53 4.94
CA TYR A 114 7.39 2.14 3.83
C TYR A 114 8.44 3.15 4.32
N ARG A 115 9.62 3.17 3.68
CA ARG A 115 10.76 4.00 4.08
C ARG A 115 10.46 5.49 3.91
N ARG A 116 10.46 6.25 5.01
CA ARG A 116 10.11 7.68 5.06
C ARG A 116 11.02 8.56 4.20
N SER A 117 12.30 8.22 4.12
CA SER A 117 13.28 8.98 3.35
C SER A 117 13.09 8.85 1.84
N ARG A 118 12.30 7.87 1.37
CA ARG A 118 12.16 7.56 -0.06
C ARG A 118 10.75 7.78 -0.60
N PHE A 119 9.72 7.57 0.22
CA PHE A 119 8.34 7.62 -0.23
C PHE A 119 7.48 8.52 0.65
N MET A 120 6.57 9.23 -0.02
CA MET A 120 5.48 9.99 0.59
C MET A 120 4.15 9.28 0.32
N ALA A 121 3.34 9.07 1.36
CA ALA A 121 1.98 8.59 1.17
C ALA A 121 1.08 9.70 0.64
N LEU A 122 0.36 9.42 -0.44
CA LEU A 122 -0.65 10.29 -1.02
C LEU A 122 -2.04 9.94 -0.50
N ASP A 123 -2.29 8.64 -0.31
CA ASP A 123 -3.56 8.11 0.20
C ASP A 123 -3.34 6.72 0.80
N THR A 124 -4.20 6.32 1.73
CA THR A 124 -4.16 5.02 2.41
C THR A 124 -5.55 4.48 2.67
N GLY A 125 -5.66 3.15 2.81
CA GLY A 125 -6.91 2.56 3.23
C GLY A 125 -6.79 1.06 3.54
N THR A 126 -7.90 0.52 4.04
CA THR A 126 -8.08 -0.91 4.26
C THR A 126 -9.51 -1.28 3.87
N PHE A 127 -9.67 -2.41 3.19
CA PHE A 127 -10.98 -3.01 2.90
C PHE A 127 -11.00 -4.49 3.29
N TRP A 128 -12.19 -5.00 3.58
CA TRP A 128 -12.42 -6.39 3.95
C TRP A 128 -12.64 -7.26 2.72
N LEU A 129 -12.08 -8.47 2.75
CA LEU A 129 -12.25 -9.48 1.71
C LEU A 129 -13.56 -10.21 1.95
N SER A 130 -14.66 -9.52 1.68
CA SER A 130 -16.03 -9.99 1.92
C SER A 130 -16.98 -9.41 0.87
N GLU A 131 -18.27 -9.74 0.97
CA GLU A 131 -19.33 -9.09 0.18
C GLU A 131 -19.60 -7.65 0.62
N GLN A 132 -19.09 -7.23 1.78
CA GLN A 132 -19.23 -5.87 2.31
C GLN A 132 -17.85 -5.27 2.65
N PRO A 133 -17.01 -4.94 1.66
CA PRO A 133 -15.61 -4.56 1.87
C PRO A 133 -15.40 -3.30 2.70
N ALA A 134 -16.40 -2.42 2.79
CA ALA A 134 -16.36 -1.21 3.61
C ALA A 134 -16.78 -1.44 5.07
N VAL A 135 -17.31 -2.62 5.42
CA VAL A 135 -17.82 -2.93 6.75
C VAL A 135 -16.75 -3.64 7.57
N ALA A 136 -16.30 -2.98 8.63
CA ALA A 136 -15.31 -3.52 9.54
C ALA A 136 -15.77 -4.85 10.17
N GLY A 137 -14.86 -5.81 10.22
CA GLY A 137 -15.13 -7.15 10.76
C GLY A 137 -16.02 -8.03 9.88
N SER A 138 -16.39 -7.58 8.68
CA SER A 138 -17.21 -8.38 7.78
C SER A 138 -16.50 -9.66 7.34
N LYS A 139 -17.30 -10.72 7.22
CA LYS A 139 -16.86 -12.06 6.85
C LYS A 139 -17.91 -12.68 5.93
N SER A 140 -17.49 -13.20 4.78
CA SER A 140 -18.39 -13.78 3.78
C SER A 140 -17.94 -15.18 3.37
N TRP A 141 -18.83 -15.87 2.66
CA TRP A 141 -18.64 -17.22 2.14
C TRP A 141 -18.25 -18.21 3.25
N ASP A 142 -17.27 -19.05 2.98
CA ASP A 142 -16.73 -20.07 3.88
C ASP A 142 -15.48 -19.59 4.66
N ALA A 143 -15.24 -18.27 4.75
CA ALA A 143 -14.12 -17.73 5.52
C ALA A 143 -14.24 -18.06 7.01
N ALA A 144 -13.14 -18.54 7.61
CA ALA A 144 -13.08 -18.77 9.04
C ALA A 144 -13.08 -17.45 9.83
N LEU A 145 -12.34 -16.45 9.32
CA LEU A 145 -12.09 -15.17 9.99
C LEU A 145 -12.35 -13.99 9.03
N PRO A 146 -12.68 -12.79 9.55
CA PRO A 146 -12.63 -11.56 8.74
C PRO A 146 -11.22 -11.41 8.15
N ARG A 147 -11.11 -11.11 6.86
CA ARG A 147 -9.82 -10.89 6.17
C ARG A 147 -9.80 -9.50 5.56
N ILE A 148 -8.62 -8.91 5.44
CA ILE A 148 -8.44 -7.54 4.98
C ILE A 148 -7.32 -7.43 3.96
N CYS A 149 -7.39 -6.39 3.15
CA CYS A 149 -6.27 -5.86 2.39
C CYS A 149 -6.06 -4.39 2.78
N SER A 150 -4.86 -4.06 3.24
CA SER A 150 -4.44 -2.66 3.43
C SER A 150 -3.65 -2.21 2.21
N TRP A 151 -3.72 -0.92 1.90
CA TRP A 151 -3.00 -0.33 0.79
C TRP A 151 -2.52 1.09 1.10
N VAL A 152 -1.51 1.53 0.34
CA VAL A 152 -1.01 2.90 0.32
C VAL A 152 -0.65 3.28 -1.10
N ARG A 153 -1.11 4.46 -1.55
CA ARG A 153 -0.62 5.10 -2.77
C ARG A 153 0.59 5.94 -2.40
N LEU A 154 1.74 5.61 -2.98
CA LEU A 154 3.02 6.23 -2.68
C LEU A 154 3.50 7.06 -3.86
N ARG A 155 4.17 8.17 -3.56
CA ARG A 155 5.04 8.91 -4.48
C ARG A 155 6.49 8.77 -4.05
N GLU A 156 7.36 8.36 -4.96
CA GLU A 156 8.81 8.36 -4.74
C GLU A 156 9.34 9.79 -4.78
N THR A 157 10.03 10.22 -3.71
CA THR A 157 10.49 11.60 -3.54
C THR A 157 11.46 12.03 -4.65
N ALA A 158 12.37 11.14 -5.05
CA ALA A 158 13.42 11.46 -6.02
C ALA A 158 12.88 11.62 -7.46
N THR A 159 11.91 10.80 -7.86
CA THR A 159 11.45 10.74 -9.26
C THR A 159 10.05 11.29 -9.48
N GLY A 160 9.27 11.51 -8.41
CA GLY A 160 7.85 11.86 -8.50
C GLY A 160 6.95 10.73 -9.00
N ARG A 161 7.50 9.54 -9.30
CA ARG A 161 6.71 8.39 -9.77
C ARG A 161 5.79 7.89 -8.68
N GLU A 162 4.59 7.52 -9.09
CA GLU A 162 3.55 7.00 -8.21
C GLU A 162 3.30 5.52 -8.43
N PHE A 163 2.95 4.81 -7.37
CA PHE A 163 2.52 3.41 -7.41
C PHE A 163 1.68 3.09 -6.17
N VAL A 164 0.95 1.99 -6.22
CA VAL A 164 0.21 1.45 -5.07
C VAL A 164 0.98 0.28 -4.49
N PHE A 165 1.11 0.24 -3.17
CA PHE A 165 1.57 -0.93 -2.43
C PHE A 165 0.43 -1.45 -1.57
N ALA A 166 0.09 -2.73 -1.74
CA ALA A 166 -0.99 -3.41 -1.06
C ALA A 166 -0.48 -4.67 -0.36
N ASN A 167 -1.10 -5.01 0.77
CA ASN A 167 -0.77 -6.18 1.56
C ASN A 167 -2.03 -6.87 2.05
N THR A 168 -2.05 -8.20 2.05
CA THR A 168 -3.23 -9.00 2.39
C THR A 168 -2.88 -10.28 3.17
N HIS A 169 -3.87 -10.86 3.82
CA HIS A 169 -3.78 -12.21 4.39
C HIS A 169 -5.07 -12.98 4.09
N PHE A 170 -5.02 -13.96 3.20
CA PHE A 170 -6.17 -14.76 2.78
C PHE A 170 -6.61 -15.75 3.85
N ASP A 171 -7.83 -16.25 3.71
CA ASP A 171 -8.35 -17.24 4.65
C ASP A 171 -7.70 -18.62 4.46
N HIS A 172 -7.32 -19.24 5.58
CA HIS A 172 -6.70 -20.56 5.59
C HIS A 172 -7.70 -21.71 5.39
N ARG A 173 -9.01 -21.52 5.67
CA ARG A 173 -10.01 -22.59 5.56
C ARG A 173 -10.90 -22.44 4.32
N GLY A 174 -11.43 -21.25 4.10
CA GLY A 174 -12.46 -21.00 3.08
C GLY A 174 -11.92 -21.10 1.66
N VAL A 175 -12.34 -22.12 0.92
CA VAL A 175 -11.96 -22.31 -0.48
C VAL A 175 -12.64 -21.26 -1.37
N THR A 176 -13.94 -21.03 -1.12
CA THR A 176 -14.72 -20.02 -1.85
C THR A 176 -14.21 -18.63 -1.51
N ALA A 177 -13.95 -18.37 -0.22
CA ALA A 177 -13.45 -17.10 0.26
C ALA A 177 -12.11 -16.72 -0.38
N ARG A 178 -11.19 -17.66 -0.59
CA ARG A 178 -9.93 -17.37 -1.28
C ARG A 178 -10.12 -17.03 -2.75
N ARG A 179 -11.02 -17.72 -3.46
CA ARG A 179 -11.34 -17.39 -4.86
C ARG A 179 -11.97 -16.00 -4.95
N GLU A 180 -12.94 -15.72 -4.09
CA GLU A 180 -13.63 -14.43 -4.07
C GLU A 180 -12.73 -13.30 -3.56
N ALA A 181 -11.74 -13.58 -2.70
CA ALA A 181 -10.74 -12.60 -2.31
C ALA A 181 -9.94 -12.07 -3.50
N ALA A 182 -9.59 -12.92 -4.48
CA ALA A 182 -8.93 -12.46 -5.71
C ALA A 182 -9.83 -11.51 -6.54
N ARG A 183 -11.15 -11.77 -6.56
CA ARG A 183 -12.13 -10.87 -7.16
C ARG A 183 -12.20 -9.54 -6.43
N VAL A 184 -12.44 -9.56 -5.12
CA VAL A 184 -12.57 -8.34 -4.29
C VAL A 184 -11.30 -7.49 -4.38
N LEU A 185 -10.12 -8.11 -4.32
CA LEU A 185 -8.84 -7.41 -4.52
C LEU A 185 -8.81 -6.67 -5.86
N SER A 186 -9.19 -7.34 -6.96
CA SER A 186 -9.14 -6.75 -8.29
C SER A 186 -10.13 -5.59 -8.44
N GLU A 187 -11.35 -5.74 -7.92
CA GLU A 187 -12.39 -4.71 -7.97
C GLU A 187 -12.04 -3.45 -7.18
N HIS A 188 -11.27 -3.58 -6.09
CA HIS A 188 -10.91 -2.44 -5.23
C HIS A 188 -9.55 -1.85 -5.64
N LEU A 189 -8.53 -2.68 -5.85
CA LEU A 189 -7.20 -2.19 -6.21
C LEU A 189 -7.14 -1.65 -7.65
N GLY A 190 -7.98 -2.14 -8.57
CA GLY A 190 -8.05 -1.63 -9.95
C GLY A 190 -8.27 -0.11 -10.02
N PRO A 191 -9.37 0.41 -9.45
CA PRO A 191 -9.62 1.85 -9.36
C PRO A 191 -8.56 2.60 -8.52
N ILE A 192 -8.11 2.04 -7.40
CA ILE A 192 -7.09 2.67 -6.52
C ILE A 192 -5.76 2.88 -7.28
N ALA A 193 -5.36 1.89 -8.08
CA ALA A 193 -4.15 1.90 -8.89
C ALA A 193 -4.36 2.46 -10.30
N ALA A 194 -5.49 3.10 -10.59
CA ALA A 194 -5.76 3.63 -11.92
C ALA A 194 -4.64 4.59 -12.38
N GLY A 195 -4.01 4.26 -13.50
CA GLY A 195 -2.93 5.05 -14.10
C GLY A 195 -1.55 4.87 -13.49
N VAL A 196 -1.38 3.97 -12.50
CA VAL A 196 -0.08 3.72 -11.84
C VAL A 196 0.16 2.22 -11.63
N PRO A 197 1.43 1.76 -11.51
CA PRO A 197 1.71 0.37 -11.16
C PRO A 197 1.20 0.02 -9.75
N ALA A 198 0.94 -1.26 -9.52
CA ALA A 198 0.61 -1.79 -8.20
C ALA A 198 1.53 -2.96 -7.82
N ILE A 199 1.86 -3.05 -6.54
CA ILE A 199 2.61 -4.15 -5.94
C ILE A 199 1.71 -4.74 -4.85
N LEU A 200 1.47 -6.05 -4.92
CA LEU A 200 0.71 -6.79 -3.92
C LEU A 200 1.62 -7.79 -3.21
N THR A 201 1.67 -7.70 -1.88
CA THR A 201 2.26 -8.72 -1.01
C THR A 201 1.18 -9.37 -0.17
N GLY A 202 1.52 -10.48 0.46
CA GLY A 202 0.61 -11.13 1.38
C GLY A 202 0.99 -12.56 1.71
N ASP A 203 0.24 -13.10 2.66
CA ASP A 203 0.10 -14.53 2.85
C ASP A 203 -1.22 -14.97 2.22
N PHE A 204 -1.13 -15.74 1.14
CA PHE A 204 -2.30 -16.14 0.36
C PHE A 204 -2.92 -17.47 0.83
N ASN A 205 -2.28 -18.18 1.78
CA ASN A 205 -2.69 -19.50 2.25
C ASN A 205 -2.96 -20.52 1.12
N ILE A 206 -2.27 -20.36 -0.01
CA ILE A 206 -2.39 -21.21 -1.20
C ILE A 206 -1.04 -21.39 -1.86
N THR A 207 -0.91 -22.51 -2.54
CA THR A 207 0.12 -22.80 -3.54
C THR A 207 -0.29 -22.26 -4.92
N GLU A 208 0.66 -22.20 -5.84
CA GLU A 208 0.49 -21.63 -7.20
C GLU A 208 -0.42 -22.45 -8.13
N ASP A 209 -0.71 -23.72 -7.79
CA ASP A 209 -1.67 -24.57 -8.49
C ASP A 209 -3.13 -24.27 -8.09
N ASN A 210 -3.34 -23.36 -7.13
CA ASN A 210 -4.66 -23.02 -6.64
C ASN A 210 -5.44 -22.10 -7.61
N PRO A 211 -6.76 -22.32 -7.82
CA PRO A 211 -7.58 -21.43 -8.66
C PRO A 211 -7.58 -19.96 -8.25
N ALA A 212 -7.44 -19.65 -6.95
CA ALA A 212 -7.36 -18.27 -6.48
C ALA A 212 -6.06 -17.59 -6.95
N TYR A 213 -4.94 -18.31 -6.98
CA TYR A 213 -3.69 -17.83 -7.56
C TYR A 213 -3.85 -17.61 -9.07
N ALA A 214 -4.44 -18.58 -9.78
CA ALA A 214 -4.70 -18.47 -11.21
C ALA A 214 -5.54 -17.24 -11.55
N ALA A 215 -6.55 -16.91 -10.73
CA ALA A 215 -7.37 -15.72 -10.90
C ALA A 215 -6.61 -14.39 -10.74
N LEU A 216 -5.50 -14.37 -9.99
CA LEU A 216 -4.64 -13.18 -9.84
C LEU A 216 -3.74 -12.99 -11.08
N VAL A 217 -3.10 -14.05 -11.58
CA VAL A 217 -2.11 -13.96 -12.67
C VAL A 217 -2.71 -14.12 -14.08
N ARG A 218 -3.90 -14.73 -14.16
CA ARG A 218 -4.72 -14.91 -15.36
C ARG A 218 -6.16 -14.52 -15.04
N PRO A 219 -6.43 -13.21 -14.88
CA PRO A 219 -7.74 -12.75 -14.46
C PRO A 219 -8.83 -13.20 -15.43
N PRO A 220 -9.96 -13.73 -14.92
CA PRO A 220 -11.03 -14.27 -15.74
C PRO A 220 -11.90 -13.19 -16.41
N GLN A 221 -11.73 -11.92 -16.02
CA GLN A 221 -12.55 -10.80 -16.49
C GLN A 221 -11.68 -9.64 -16.99
N PRO A 222 -12.07 -8.97 -18.09
CA PRO A 222 -11.42 -7.72 -18.52
C PRO A 222 -11.48 -6.64 -17.43
N GLY A 223 -10.42 -5.85 -17.31
CA GLY A 223 -10.33 -4.73 -16.37
C GLY A 223 -9.81 -5.09 -14.98
N TRP A 224 -9.71 -6.38 -14.63
CA TRP A 224 -8.99 -6.80 -13.43
C TRP A 224 -7.48 -6.59 -13.60
N ILE A 225 -6.80 -6.28 -12.49
CA ILE A 225 -5.35 -6.21 -12.49
C ILE A 225 -4.80 -7.61 -12.79
N ARG A 226 -4.01 -7.73 -13.85
CA ARG A 226 -3.21 -8.92 -14.10
C ARG A 226 -1.92 -8.81 -13.30
N TRP A 227 -1.81 -9.59 -12.23
CA TRP A 227 -0.61 -9.62 -11.41
C TRP A 227 0.50 -10.42 -12.11
N ILE A 228 1.73 -9.97 -11.92
CA ILE A 228 2.94 -10.70 -12.32
C ILE A 228 3.53 -11.29 -11.06
N ASP A 229 3.62 -12.62 -11.01
CA ASP A 229 4.34 -13.31 -9.94
C ASP A 229 5.84 -13.02 -10.09
N SER A 230 6.41 -12.31 -9.11
CA SER A 230 7.81 -11.91 -9.14
C SER A 230 8.79 -13.08 -9.09
N TYR A 231 8.42 -14.18 -8.42
CA TYR A 231 9.27 -15.37 -8.37
C TYR A 231 9.28 -16.07 -9.72
N ARG A 232 8.09 -16.29 -10.32
CA ARG A 232 7.97 -16.93 -11.64
C ARG A 232 8.50 -16.08 -12.79
N ALA A 233 8.45 -14.76 -12.68
CA ALA A 233 9.10 -13.87 -13.64
C ALA A 233 10.63 -14.05 -13.67
N LEU A 234 11.24 -14.43 -12.55
CA LEU A 234 12.68 -14.69 -12.43
C LEU A 234 13.03 -16.18 -12.59
N ASN A 235 12.06 -17.08 -12.38
CA ASN A 235 12.21 -18.54 -12.42
C ASN A 235 11.06 -19.16 -13.27
N PRO A 236 11.12 -19.01 -14.60
CA PRO A 236 10.06 -19.40 -15.52
C PRO A 236 9.89 -20.93 -15.67
#